data_AF-A0A954MJA1-F1
#
_entry.id   AF-A0A954MJA1-F1
#
_cell.length_a   1.000
_cell.length_b   1.000
_cell.length_c   1.000
_cell.angle_alpha   90.00
_cell.angle_beta   90.00
_cell.angle_gamma   90.00
#
_symmetry.space_group_name_H-M   'P 1'
#
loop_
_entity.id
_entity.type
_entity.pdbx_description
1 polymer ?
#
loop_
_entity_poly.entity_id
_entity_poly.type
_entity_poly.pdbx_seq_one_letter_code
_entity_poly.pdbx_strand_id
1 'polypeptide(L)'
;MSEQNHSPLSPPARPKNRLVPALIGTALLVIGAGIWLQFFSANPAVSQTTAEPQAGRAAVASGNTTIVAKVNGQAITYDEVAAECYNRHGAEVLDNLINRALIQQSCAERNVNVSRAEVEQEVISIAKKFNLPLDTWYQMLESERGLNREQYHSDIIWPMLALKKLAGTQIQVTEQDMQVGFERDYGARVKARLILVEGNIRHANTIWEKCQAAPDDFDRIAREFSADPNTRPLGGVVPPIRKHGGNKQVEAAAFKLKTGEISPVIQIAENRYVILKCEGFTDPVVTDIKSVWTELYNQLLEEKTQESVATVFESLKDQAKVTNYLTRKTTGPQAVRPASATNGPGNVSPAVSTQQ
;
A
#
# COMPACT_ATOMS: atom_id res chain seq x y z
N MET A 1 16.70 6.01 -73.40
CA MET A 1 16.00 4.75 -73.74
C MET A 1 15.22 4.33 -72.52
N SER A 2 13.98 3.88 -72.72
CA SER A 2 12.91 4.06 -71.74
C SER A 2 12.40 2.74 -71.17
N GLU A 3 11.73 2.86 -70.01
CA GLU A 3 10.59 2.05 -69.52
C GLU A 3 9.90 1.11 -70.56
N GLN A 4 9.34 -0.06 -70.21
CA GLN A 4 8.31 -0.22 -69.17
C GLN A 4 7.95 -1.71 -68.88
N ASN A 5 7.34 -1.92 -67.71
CA ASN A 5 6.48 -3.03 -67.21
C ASN A 5 6.03 -4.17 -68.15
N HIS A 6 5.91 -5.39 -67.60
CA HIS A 6 4.59 -5.98 -67.24
C HIS A 6 4.69 -7.20 -66.31
N SER A 7 3.96 -7.16 -65.19
CA SER A 7 3.78 -8.29 -64.25
C SER A 7 2.49 -9.08 -64.55
N PRO A 8 2.42 -10.39 -64.26
CA PRO A 8 1.17 -11.15 -64.23
C PRO A 8 0.48 -11.15 -62.84
N LEU A 9 -0.85 -11.01 -62.87
CA LEU A 9 -1.83 -11.24 -61.78
C LEU A 9 -2.49 -12.63 -62.00
N SER A 10 -3.15 -13.32 -61.06
CA SER A 10 -3.51 -13.15 -59.63
C SER A 10 -3.73 -14.57 -59.03
N PRO A 11 -3.83 -14.82 -57.70
CA PRO A 11 -5.02 -14.44 -56.92
C PRO A 11 -4.80 -14.10 -55.41
N PRO A 12 -5.80 -13.53 -54.70
CA PRO A 12 -5.64 -13.09 -53.32
C PRO A 12 -5.69 -14.23 -52.28
N ALA A 13 -4.69 -14.27 -51.39
CA ALA A 13 -4.70 -15.14 -50.22
C ALA A 13 -5.49 -14.50 -49.06
N ARG A 14 -6.46 -15.23 -48.51
CA ARG A 14 -7.35 -14.80 -47.42
C ARG A 14 -6.58 -14.29 -46.18
N PRO A 15 -7.08 -13.26 -45.47
CA PRO A 15 -6.55 -12.89 -44.16
C PRO A 15 -6.76 -14.05 -43.17
N LYS A 16 -5.65 -14.56 -42.60
CA LYS A 16 -5.69 -15.56 -41.53
C LYS A 16 -5.99 -14.86 -40.21
N ASN A 17 -7.26 -14.83 -39.79
CA ASN A 17 -7.62 -14.50 -38.42
C ASN A 17 -6.97 -15.50 -37.46
N ARG A 18 -5.82 -15.13 -36.88
CA ARG A 18 -5.26 -15.82 -35.73
C ARG A 18 -6.02 -15.37 -34.48
N LEU A 19 -6.99 -16.18 -34.08
CA LEU A 19 -7.54 -16.14 -32.73
C LEU A 19 -6.39 -16.40 -31.75
N VAL A 20 -5.93 -15.34 -31.08
CA VAL A 20 -5.06 -15.45 -29.90
C VAL A 20 -5.98 -15.78 -28.72
N PRO A 21 -5.78 -16.90 -28.01
CA PRO A 21 -6.53 -17.15 -26.79
C PRO A 21 -6.16 -16.10 -25.75
N ALA A 22 -7.14 -15.29 -25.34
CA ALA A 22 -6.96 -14.33 -24.27
C ALA A 22 -6.73 -15.08 -22.95
N LEU A 23 -5.48 -15.08 -22.47
CA LEU A 23 -5.14 -15.44 -21.10
C LEU A 23 -5.70 -14.33 -20.19
N ILE A 24 -6.95 -14.50 -19.77
CA ILE A 24 -7.55 -13.72 -18.67
C ILE A 24 -6.91 -14.22 -17.38
N GLY A 25 -5.71 -13.71 -17.10
CA GLY A 25 -4.90 -14.06 -15.94
C GLY A 25 -4.42 -12.81 -15.23
N THR A 26 -5.04 -12.53 -14.07
CA THR A 26 -4.52 -11.65 -13.00
C THR A 26 -3.93 -10.31 -13.44
N ALA A 27 -4.81 -9.34 -13.73
CA ALA A 27 -4.46 -7.93 -13.88
C ALA A 27 -5.43 -7.00 -13.12
N LEU A 28 -5.74 -7.33 -11.86
CA LEU A 28 -6.36 -6.40 -10.92
C LEU A 28 -5.26 -5.71 -10.12
N LEU A 29 -4.73 -4.63 -10.68
CA LEU A 29 -3.81 -3.74 -9.97
C LEU A 29 -4.52 -3.13 -8.76
N VAL A 30 -3.91 -3.32 -7.59
CA VAL A 30 -4.33 -2.72 -6.33
C VAL A 30 -4.20 -1.20 -6.44
N ILE A 31 -5.32 -0.49 -6.37
CA ILE A 31 -5.36 0.93 -6.02
C ILE A 31 -6.03 1.03 -4.65
N GLY A 32 -5.36 1.71 -3.71
CA GLY A 32 -5.89 2.03 -2.38
C GLY A 32 -5.31 1.18 -1.24
N ALA A 33 -4.44 1.82 -0.46
CA ALA A 33 -4.00 1.46 0.91
C ALA A 33 -3.48 0.02 1.14
N GLY A 34 -2.17 -0.11 1.36
CA GLY A 34 -1.57 -1.37 1.78
C GLY A 34 -1.79 -1.66 3.26
N ILE A 35 -2.22 -2.88 3.57
CA ILE A 35 -1.62 -3.77 4.57
C ILE A 35 -1.56 -5.15 3.92
N TRP A 36 -0.34 -5.64 3.64
CA TRP A 36 -0.09 -6.97 3.10
C TRP A 36 0.58 -7.80 4.20
N LEU A 37 -0.10 -8.83 4.70
CA LEU A 37 0.49 -9.80 5.62
C LEU A 37 -0.10 -11.20 5.36
N GLN A 38 0.58 -11.96 4.51
CA GLN A 38 0.53 -13.43 4.57
C GLN A 38 1.71 -13.95 5.41
N PHE A 39 1.65 -15.25 5.73
CA PHE A 39 2.56 -16.03 6.59
C PHE A 39 2.37 -15.83 8.11
N PHE A 40 1.59 -16.72 8.73
CA PHE A 40 2.17 -17.89 9.40
C PHE A 40 1.13 -19.02 9.55
N SER A 41 1.58 -20.27 9.61
CA SER A 41 0.71 -21.46 9.67
C SER A 41 1.14 -22.41 10.81
N ALA A 42 0.15 -23.13 11.37
CA ALA A 42 0.25 -24.06 12.52
C ALA A 42 0.69 -23.42 13.86
N ASN A 43 0.25 -23.88 15.04
CA ASN A 43 -0.33 -25.18 15.42
C ASN A 43 -1.32 -25.00 16.60
N PRO A 44 -2.38 -25.82 16.75
CA PRO A 44 -3.25 -25.75 17.93
C PRO A 44 -2.62 -26.45 19.13
N ALA A 45 -2.27 -25.70 20.18
CA ALA A 45 -1.92 -26.27 21.47
C ALA A 45 -3.18 -26.53 22.30
N VAL A 46 -3.49 -27.80 22.54
CA VAL A 46 -4.56 -28.19 23.48
C VAL A 46 -4.12 -27.87 24.91
N SER A 47 -4.94 -27.11 25.64
CA SER A 47 -4.84 -27.00 27.09
C SER A 47 -6.22 -27.27 27.69
N GLN A 48 -6.37 -28.44 28.29
CA GLN A 48 -7.51 -28.78 29.13
C GLN A 48 -7.30 -28.16 30.51
N THR A 49 -8.22 -27.32 30.96
CA THR A 49 -8.35 -26.99 32.39
C THR A 49 -9.81 -27.06 32.78
N THR A 50 -10.16 -28.11 33.53
CA THR A 50 -11.43 -28.27 34.23
C THR A 50 -11.58 -27.22 35.34
N ALA A 51 -12.73 -26.55 35.39
CA ALA A 51 -13.18 -25.77 36.55
C ALA A 51 -14.71 -25.87 36.68
N GLU A 52 -15.18 -26.33 37.85
CA GLU A 52 -16.61 -26.45 38.19
C GLU A 52 -17.25 -25.10 38.60
N PRO A 53 -18.58 -24.98 38.54
CA PRO A 53 -19.24 -23.67 38.50
C PRO A 53 -19.55 -23.08 39.87
N GLN A 54 -19.17 -21.81 40.09
CA GLN A 54 -19.76 -21.00 41.16
C GLN A 54 -20.95 -20.18 40.64
N ALA A 55 -22.13 -20.51 41.15
CA ALA A 55 -23.39 -19.89 40.77
C ALA A 55 -23.56 -18.48 41.39
N GLY A 56 -23.08 -17.45 40.68
CA GLY A 56 -23.56 -16.08 40.83
C GLY A 56 -24.75 -15.85 39.90
N ARG A 57 -25.92 -15.47 40.43
CA ARG A 57 -27.09 -15.07 39.62
C ARG A 57 -26.82 -13.72 38.93
N ALA A 58 -26.08 -13.74 37.83
CA ALA A 58 -26.16 -12.68 36.83
C ALA A 58 -27.58 -12.66 36.25
N ALA A 59 -28.14 -11.48 36.03
CA ALA A 59 -29.35 -11.35 35.24
C ALA A 59 -29.08 -11.97 33.86
N VAL A 60 -29.89 -12.94 33.46
CA VAL A 60 -29.74 -13.62 32.16
C VAL A 60 -29.86 -12.55 31.08
N ALA A 61 -28.75 -12.28 30.39
CA ALA A 61 -28.78 -11.45 29.19
C ALA A 61 -29.80 -12.09 28.23
N SER A 62 -30.68 -11.29 27.66
CA SER A 62 -31.70 -11.75 26.70
C SER A 62 -31.04 -12.20 25.41
N GLY A 63 -30.47 -13.42 25.43
CA GLY A 63 -29.78 -14.04 24.31
C GLY A 63 -30.74 -14.29 23.15
N ASN A 64 -30.23 -14.17 21.93
CA ASN A 64 -31.00 -14.46 20.74
C ASN A 64 -31.09 -15.97 20.53
N THR A 65 -32.03 -16.59 21.24
CA THR A 65 -32.35 -18.03 21.18
C THR A 65 -33.04 -18.46 19.88
N THR A 66 -33.05 -17.61 18.84
CA THR A 66 -33.56 -17.98 17.50
C THR A 66 -32.82 -19.21 17.00
N ILE A 67 -33.57 -20.27 16.73
CA ILE A 67 -33.05 -21.53 16.20
C ILE A 67 -32.72 -21.32 14.72
N VAL A 68 -31.43 -21.43 14.37
CA VAL A 68 -30.95 -21.27 12.99
C VAL A 68 -30.81 -22.61 12.26
N ALA A 69 -30.63 -23.71 13.00
CA ALA A 69 -30.66 -25.08 12.45
C ALA A 69 -31.11 -26.10 13.50
N LYS A 70 -31.43 -27.33 13.07
CA LYS A 70 -31.61 -28.50 13.94
C LYS A 70 -30.88 -29.70 13.36
N VAL A 71 -30.16 -30.44 14.21
CA VAL A 71 -29.49 -31.70 13.86
C VAL A 71 -30.05 -32.79 14.77
N ASN A 72 -30.75 -33.78 14.19
CA ASN A 72 -31.38 -34.88 14.94
C ASN A 72 -32.28 -34.43 16.11
N GLY A 73 -32.91 -33.25 15.99
CA GLY A 73 -33.75 -32.65 17.03
C GLY A 73 -33.03 -31.69 17.98
N GLN A 74 -31.70 -31.76 18.10
CA GLN A 74 -30.90 -30.78 18.83
C GLN A 74 -30.88 -29.46 18.04
N ALA A 75 -31.21 -28.35 18.71
CA ALA A 75 -31.17 -27.03 18.11
C ALA A 75 -29.74 -26.47 18.07
N ILE A 76 -29.46 -25.70 17.02
CA ILE A 76 -28.33 -24.77 16.95
C ILE A 76 -28.94 -23.37 16.91
N THR A 77 -28.49 -22.51 17.81
CA THR A 77 -29.02 -21.16 18.04
C THR A 77 -28.18 -20.09 17.35
N TYR A 78 -28.77 -18.91 17.15
CA TYR A 78 -28.04 -17.75 16.64
C TYR A 78 -26.85 -17.39 17.54
N ASP A 79 -27.01 -17.39 18.87
CA ASP A 79 -25.95 -17.03 19.81
C ASP A 79 -24.74 -17.97 19.73
N GLU A 80 -24.95 -19.29 19.56
CA GLU A 80 -23.86 -20.25 19.37
C GLU A 80 -23.07 -19.96 18.07
N VAL A 81 -23.78 -19.69 16.97
CA VAL A 81 -23.13 -19.34 15.69
C VAL A 81 -22.45 -17.96 15.76
N ALA A 82 -23.06 -16.99 16.44
CA ALA A 82 -22.51 -15.65 16.61
C ALA A 82 -21.25 -15.65 17.48
N ALA A 83 -21.22 -16.47 18.54
CA ALA A 83 -20.02 -16.67 19.36
C ALA A 83 -18.88 -17.31 18.54
N GLU A 84 -19.17 -18.33 17.73
CA GLU A 84 -18.18 -18.91 16.82
C GLU A 84 -17.66 -17.92 15.78
N CYS A 85 -18.53 -17.11 15.18
CA CYS A 85 -18.13 -16.04 14.25
C CYS A 85 -17.29 -14.96 14.95
N TYR A 86 -17.65 -14.56 16.17
CA TYR A 86 -16.88 -13.60 16.97
C TYR A 86 -15.48 -14.14 17.31
N ASN A 87 -15.37 -15.41 17.70
CA ASN A 87 -14.10 -16.05 18.03
C ASN A 87 -13.16 -16.17 16.82
N ARG A 88 -13.71 -16.35 15.61
CA ARG A 88 -12.92 -16.52 14.37
C ARG A 88 -12.58 -15.19 13.67
N HIS A 89 -13.53 -14.26 13.61
CA HIS A 89 -13.45 -13.05 12.78
C HIS A 89 -13.62 -11.74 13.57
N GLY A 90 -14.01 -11.81 14.85
CA GLY A 90 -14.37 -10.64 15.65
C GLY A 90 -13.24 -9.62 15.81
N ALA A 91 -11.97 -10.02 15.73
CA ALA A 91 -10.84 -9.10 15.78
C ALA A 91 -10.75 -8.20 14.54
N GLU A 92 -10.89 -8.79 13.35
CA GLU A 92 -10.88 -8.09 12.05
C GLU A 92 -12.14 -7.23 11.87
N VAL A 93 -13.31 -7.79 12.20
CA VAL A 93 -14.58 -7.06 12.16
C VAL A 93 -14.54 -5.87 13.12
N LEU A 94 -14.01 -6.03 14.34
CA LEU A 94 -13.89 -4.94 15.30
C LEU A 94 -12.92 -3.84 14.84
N ASP A 95 -11.81 -4.19 14.18
CA ASP A 95 -10.87 -3.20 13.65
C ASP A 95 -11.54 -2.34 12.55
N ASN A 96 -12.23 -2.99 11.61
CA ASN A 96 -13.04 -2.30 10.59
C ASN A 96 -14.13 -1.41 11.21
N LEU A 97 -14.82 -1.88 12.26
CA LEU A 97 -15.82 -1.08 12.99
C LEU A 97 -15.20 0.13 13.70
N ILE A 98 -14.02 -0.02 14.31
CA ILE A 98 -13.25 1.08 14.93
C ILE A 98 -12.88 2.10 13.86
N ASN A 99 -12.24 1.67 12.77
CA ASN A 99 -11.81 2.56 11.69
C ASN A 99 -12.99 3.34 11.09
N ARG A 100 -14.13 2.67 10.86
CA ARG A 100 -15.37 3.33 10.40
C ARG A 100 -15.93 4.32 11.42
N ALA A 101 -15.92 3.98 12.71
CA ALA A 101 -16.39 4.86 13.78
C ALA A 101 -15.53 6.13 13.90
N LEU A 102 -14.21 6.03 13.75
CA LEU A 102 -13.30 7.19 13.74
C LEU A 102 -13.63 8.15 12.59
N ILE A 103 -13.85 7.62 11.39
CA ILE A 103 -14.20 8.41 10.21
C ILE A 103 -15.58 9.07 10.41
N GLN A 104 -16.58 8.32 10.93
CA GLN A 104 -17.91 8.86 11.24
C GLN A 104 -17.87 10.00 12.26
N GLN A 105 -17.07 9.87 13.33
CA GLN A 105 -16.88 10.92 14.34
C GLN A 105 -16.28 12.18 13.71
N SER A 106 -15.19 12.05 12.94
CA SER A 106 -14.56 13.20 12.30
C SER A 106 -15.45 13.85 11.23
N CYS A 107 -16.24 13.06 10.50
CA CYS A 107 -17.25 13.57 9.58
C CYS A 107 -18.31 14.41 10.31
N ALA A 108 -18.81 13.95 11.45
CA ALA A 108 -19.78 14.70 12.24
C ALA A 108 -19.19 16.01 12.77
N GLU A 109 -17.98 15.99 13.35
CA GLU A 109 -17.27 17.18 13.86
C GLU A 109 -17.05 18.24 12.78
N ARG A 110 -16.74 17.82 11.55
CA ARG A 110 -16.44 18.71 10.42
C ARG A 110 -17.63 18.98 9.51
N ASN A 111 -18.84 18.55 9.88
CA ASN A 111 -20.06 18.67 9.08
C ASN A 111 -19.95 18.06 7.66
N VAL A 112 -19.13 17.03 7.50
CA VAL A 112 -18.98 16.27 6.25
C VAL A 112 -20.05 15.18 6.19
N ASN A 113 -20.84 15.18 5.12
CA ASN A 113 -21.85 14.16 4.85
C ASN A 113 -21.53 13.42 3.55
N VAL A 114 -21.73 12.10 3.52
CA VAL A 114 -21.68 11.24 2.34
C VAL A 114 -23.02 10.54 2.22
N SER A 115 -23.76 10.90 1.18
CA SER A 115 -25.09 10.34 0.91
C SER A 115 -25.01 8.97 0.23
N ARG A 116 -26.09 8.18 0.37
CA ARG A 116 -26.23 6.91 -0.35
C ARG A 116 -26.13 7.06 -1.87
N ALA A 117 -26.67 8.16 -2.42
CA ALA A 117 -26.61 8.42 -3.85
C ALA A 117 -25.16 8.61 -4.33
N GLU A 118 -24.30 9.28 -3.56
CA GLU A 118 -22.88 9.43 -3.90
C GLU A 118 -22.14 8.09 -3.83
N VAL A 119 -22.43 7.24 -2.85
CA VAL A 119 -21.91 5.87 -2.77
C VAL A 119 -22.32 5.06 -4.01
N GLU A 120 -23.60 5.08 -4.37
CA GLU A 120 -24.11 4.35 -5.54
C GLU A 120 -23.51 4.87 -6.86
N GLN A 121 -23.35 6.18 -7.03
CA GLN A 121 -22.69 6.76 -8.22
C GLN A 121 -21.19 6.43 -8.29
N GLU A 122 -20.47 6.40 -7.17
CA GLU A 122 -19.05 6.04 -7.18
C GLU A 122 -18.85 4.56 -7.54
N VAL A 123 -19.73 3.65 -7.11
CA VAL A 123 -19.66 2.24 -7.57
C VAL A 123 -19.91 2.13 -9.08
N ILE A 124 -20.86 2.89 -9.63
CA ILE A 124 -21.10 2.94 -11.08
C ILE A 124 -19.87 3.48 -11.82
N SER A 125 -19.24 4.54 -11.29
CA SER A 125 -17.99 5.12 -11.80
C SER A 125 -16.86 4.10 -11.82
N ILE A 126 -16.64 3.36 -10.73
CA ILE A 126 -15.62 2.31 -10.61
C ILE A 126 -15.90 1.16 -11.59
N ALA A 127 -17.11 0.59 -11.59
CA ALA A 127 -17.46 -0.51 -12.49
C ALA A 127 -17.24 -0.13 -13.98
N LYS A 128 -17.59 1.12 -14.35
CA LYS A 128 -17.35 1.66 -15.69
C LYS A 128 -15.85 1.79 -16.03
N LYS A 129 -14.98 2.18 -15.09
CA LYS A 129 -13.51 2.23 -15.31
C LYS A 129 -12.95 0.84 -15.66
N PHE A 130 -13.54 -0.23 -15.12
CA PHE A 130 -13.19 -1.62 -15.46
C PHE A 130 -13.97 -2.19 -16.66
N ASN A 131 -14.83 -1.40 -17.33
CA ASN A 131 -15.73 -1.82 -18.40
C ASN A 131 -16.68 -2.97 -18.02
N LEU A 132 -17.10 -3.04 -16.75
CA LEU A 132 -17.99 -4.07 -16.22
C LEU A 132 -19.41 -3.53 -15.96
N PRO A 133 -20.47 -4.31 -16.26
CA PRO A 133 -21.81 -4.03 -15.75
C PRO A 133 -21.85 -4.04 -14.22
N LEU A 134 -22.74 -3.24 -13.62
CA LEU A 134 -22.82 -3.06 -12.17
C LEU A 134 -23.09 -4.36 -11.41
N ASP A 135 -23.99 -5.21 -11.91
CA ASP A 135 -24.31 -6.49 -11.24
C ASP A 135 -23.14 -7.49 -11.35
N THR A 136 -22.44 -7.49 -12.49
CA THR A 136 -21.21 -8.29 -12.68
C THR A 136 -20.09 -7.83 -11.76
N TRP A 137 -19.99 -6.51 -11.51
CA TRP A 137 -19.04 -5.96 -10.54
C TRP A 137 -19.34 -6.45 -9.11
N TYR A 138 -20.60 -6.47 -8.68
CA TYR A 138 -20.97 -7.02 -7.36
C TYR A 138 -20.72 -8.54 -7.28
N GLN A 139 -21.08 -9.31 -8.31
CA GLN A 139 -20.83 -10.76 -8.35
C GLN A 139 -19.34 -11.08 -8.22
N MET A 140 -18.47 -10.31 -8.89
CA MET A 140 -17.02 -10.44 -8.78
C MET A 140 -16.50 -10.10 -7.37
N LEU A 141 -17.05 -9.09 -6.70
CA LEU A 141 -16.67 -8.76 -5.33
C LEU A 141 -17.12 -9.83 -4.33
N GLU A 142 -18.28 -10.41 -4.54
CA GLU A 142 -18.79 -11.51 -3.71
C GLU A 142 -17.96 -12.78 -3.92
N SER A 143 -17.61 -13.14 -5.16
CA SER A 143 -16.82 -14.34 -5.45
C SER A 143 -15.35 -14.24 -5.06
N GLU A 144 -14.70 -13.10 -5.33
CA GLU A 144 -13.25 -12.93 -5.11
C GLU A 144 -12.91 -12.44 -3.69
N ARG A 145 -13.86 -11.77 -3.01
CA ARG A 145 -13.60 -11.12 -1.70
C ARG A 145 -14.62 -11.45 -0.61
N GLY A 146 -15.69 -12.20 -0.92
CA GLY A 146 -16.74 -12.52 0.05
C GLY A 146 -17.54 -11.29 0.52
N LEU A 147 -17.48 -10.17 -0.20
CA LEU A 147 -18.15 -8.93 0.15
C LEU A 147 -19.48 -8.82 -0.59
N ASN A 148 -20.59 -8.77 0.15
CA ASN A 148 -21.88 -8.42 -0.42
C ASN A 148 -21.97 -6.91 -0.73
N ARG A 149 -23.04 -6.50 -1.43
CA ARG A 149 -23.27 -5.10 -1.83
C ARG A 149 -23.22 -4.14 -0.64
N GLU A 150 -23.97 -4.43 0.41
CA GLU A 150 -24.10 -3.56 1.59
C GLU A 150 -22.76 -3.39 2.32
N GLN A 151 -21.99 -4.48 2.49
CA GLN A 151 -20.64 -4.43 3.05
C GLN A 151 -19.68 -3.61 2.18
N TYR A 152 -19.67 -3.84 0.86
CA TYR A 152 -18.83 -3.05 -0.04
C TYR A 152 -19.17 -1.54 0.02
N HIS A 153 -20.46 -1.21 0.15
CA HIS A 153 -20.92 0.16 0.33
C HIS A 153 -20.46 0.76 1.66
N SER A 154 -20.64 0.06 2.79
CA SER A 154 -20.36 0.59 4.13
C SER A 154 -18.90 0.55 4.55
N ASP A 155 -18.12 -0.39 4.00
CA ASP A 155 -16.79 -0.75 4.52
C ASP A 155 -15.67 -0.33 3.55
N ILE A 156 -15.97 -0.15 2.26
CA ILE A 156 -15.00 0.28 1.24
C ILE A 156 -15.36 1.67 0.69
N ILE A 157 -16.54 1.83 0.10
CA ILE A 157 -16.88 3.05 -0.67
C ILE A 157 -17.20 4.23 0.24
N TRP A 158 -18.02 4.04 1.28
CA TRP A 158 -18.36 5.12 2.19
C TRP A 158 -17.12 5.67 2.93
N PRO A 159 -16.21 4.86 3.51
CA PRO A 159 -14.98 5.35 4.11
C PRO A 159 -14.08 6.10 3.13
N MET A 160 -13.93 5.59 1.90
CA MET A 160 -13.14 6.24 0.84
C MET A 160 -13.69 7.63 0.51
N LEU A 161 -15.00 7.76 0.27
CA LEU A 161 -15.65 9.04 -0.02
C LEU A 161 -15.61 10.00 1.18
N ALA A 162 -15.78 9.48 2.39
CA ALA A 162 -15.75 10.26 3.62
C ALA A 162 -14.34 10.85 3.86
N LEU A 163 -13.29 10.04 3.75
CA LEU A 163 -11.90 10.50 3.85
C LEU A 163 -11.54 11.47 2.72
N LYS A 164 -11.97 11.21 1.47
CA LYS A 164 -11.74 12.14 0.33
C LYS A 164 -12.39 13.52 0.56
N LYS A 165 -13.55 13.57 1.23
CA LYS A 165 -14.16 14.85 1.65
C LYS A 165 -13.48 15.47 2.87
N LEU A 166 -13.02 14.68 3.84
CA LEU A 166 -12.28 15.17 5.02
C LEU A 166 -10.89 15.74 4.66
N ALA A 167 -10.25 15.21 3.61
CA ALA A 167 -9.05 15.75 2.98
C ALA A 167 -9.27 17.10 2.26
N GLY A 168 -10.53 17.45 1.99
CA GLY A 168 -10.93 18.71 1.38
C GLY A 168 -10.70 18.78 -0.13
N THR A 169 -11.24 19.84 -0.74
CA THR A 169 -11.17 20.09 -2.19
C THR A 169 -9.92 20.87 -2.63
N GLN A 170 -9.08 21.31 -1.69
CA GLN A 170 -7.99 22.25 -1.95
C GLN A 170 -6.67 21.58 -2.37
N ILE A 171 -6.74 20.38 -2.95
CA ILE A 171 -5.59 19.68 -3.53
C ILE A 171 -5.26 20.35 -4.85
N GLN A 172 -4.21 21.15 -4.86
CA GLN A 172 -3.74 21.85 -6.05
C GLN A 172 -2.53 21.13 -6.65
N VAL A 173 -2.64 20.77 -7.94
CA VAL A 173 -1.50 20.39 -8.77
C VAL A 173 -0.86 21.68 -9.28
N THR A 174 0.36 21.94 -8.82
CA THR A 174 1.16 23.11 -9.20
C THR A 174 1.91 22.87 -10.51
N GLU A 175 2.44 23.94 -11.12
CA GLU A 175 3.31 23.79 -12.29
C GLU A 175 4.56 22.94 -11.99
N GLN A 176 5.12 23.04 -10.78
CA GLN A 176 6.25 22.23 -10.36
C GLN A 176 5.88 20.73 -10.31
N ASP A 177 4.68 20.38 -9.85
CA ASP A 177 4.20 18.99 -9.87
C ASP A 177 4.07 18.48 -11.30
N MET A 178 3.53 19.31 -12.21
CA MET A 178 3.43 18.97 -13.64
C MET A 178 4.80 18.74 -14.27
N GLN A 179 5.80 19.58 -13.98
CA GLN A 179 7.17 19.40 -14.46
C GLN A 179 7.80 18.12 -13.90
N VAL A 180 7.70 17.88 -12.59
CA VAL A 180 8.23 16.68 -11.91
C VAL A 180 7.57 15.40 -12.43
N GLY A 181 6.24 15.38 -12.55
CA GLY A 181 5.48 14.25 -13.10
C GLY A 181 5.83 13.99 -14.57
N PHE A 182 6.01 15.04 -15.37
CA PHE A 182 6.41 14.89 -16.76
C PHE A 182 7.83 14.29 -16.89
N GLU A 183 8.79 14.76 -16.09
CA GLU A 183 10.13 14.16 -16.04
C GLU A 183 10.12 12.69 -15.59
N ARG A 184 9.22 12.34 -14.65
CA ARG A 184 9.06 10.97 -14.12
C ARG A 184 8.48 10.00 -15.15
N ASP A 185 7.43 10.44 -15.85
CA ASP A 185 6.57 9.56 -16.63
C ASP A 185 6.92 9.59 -18.14
N TYR A 186 7.43 10.71 -18.64
CA TYR A 186 7.76 10.90 -20.07
C TYR A 186 9.23 11.22 -20.34
N GLY A 187 9.99 11.66 -19.33
CA GLY A 187 11.40 12.01 -19.45
C GLY A 187 12.31 10.84 -19.87
N ALA A 188 13.54 11.19 -20.28
CA ALA A 188 14.59 10.22 -20.59
C ALA A 188 14.93 9.38 -19.35
N ARG A 189 15.22 8.09 -19.57
CA ARG A 189 15.53 7.11 -18.53
C ARG A 189 16.89 6.48 -18.78
N VAL A 190 17.63 6.17 -17.72
CA VAL A 190 18.94 5.53 -17.81
C VAL A 190 18.75 4.03 -17.95
N LYS A 191 19.21 3.46 -19.07
CA LYS A 191 19.39 2.00 -19.21
C LYS A 191 20.61 1.63 -18.39
N ALA A 192 20.47 0.71 -17.44
CA ALA A 192 21.55 0.40 -16.52
C ALA A 192 21.56 -1.07 -16.09
N ARG A 193 22.73 -1.51 -15.63
CA ARG A 193 22.87 -2.69 -14.77
C ARG A 193 23.13 -2.25 -13.34
N LEU A 194 22.66 -3.05 -12.39
CA LEU A 194 22.78 -2.83 -10.96
C LEU A 194 23.44 -4.05 -10.29
N ILE A 195 24.32 -3.78 -9.33
CA ILE A 195 24.76 -4.74 -8.32
C ILE A 195 24.31 -4.21 -6.97
N LEU A 196 23.44 -4.95 -6.29
CA LEU A 196 23.13 -4.72 -4.88
C LEU A 196 24.18 -5.43 -4.03
N VAL A 197 24.81 -4.73 -3.10
CA VAL A 197 25.76 -5.31 -2.15
C VAL A 197 25.21 -5.14 -0.74
N GLU A 198 25.09 -6.24 -0.01
CA GLU A 198 24.76 -6.23 1.42
C GLU A 198 26.03 -6.46 2.26
N GLY A 199 26.02 -6.00 3.51
CA GLY A 199 27.19 -6.00 4.38
C GLY A 199 27.78 -4.61 4.54
N ASN A 200 29.09 -4.41 4.34
CA ASN A 200 29.75 -3.15 4.65
C ASN A 200 30.43 -2.49 3.43
N ILE A 201 30.74 -1.20 3.57
CA ILE A 201 31.35 -0.38 2.51
C ILE A 201 32.68 -0.94 1.96
N ARG A 202 33.47 -1.67 2.76
CA ARG A 202 34.72 -2.28 2.26
C ARG A 202 34.42 -3.39 1.26
N HIS A 203 33.43 -4.24 1.55
CA HIS A 203 33.00 -5.30 0.64
C HIS A 203 32.43 -4.71 -0.67
N ALA A 204 31.61 -3.66 -0.57
CA ALA A 204 31.10 -2.95 -1.73
C ALA A 204 32.22 -2.29 -2.57
N ASN A 205 33.23 -1.69 -1.93
CA ASN A 205 34.40 -1.15 -2.62
C ASN A 205 35.21 -2.25 -3.34
N THR A 206 35.41 -3.43 -2.73
CA THR A 206 36.09 -4.55 -3.41
C THR A 206 35.34 -5.06 -4.65
N ILE A 207 33.99 -5.04 -4.63
CA ILE A 207 33.19 -5.38 -5.81
C ILE A 207 33.26 -4.26 -6.86
N TRP A 208 33.23 -2.99 -6.43
CA TRP A 208 33.39 -1.83 -7.29
C TRP A 208 34.76 -1.81 -8.00
N GLU A 209 35.85 -2.11 -7.29
CA GLU A 209 37.20 -2.25 -7.87
C GLU A 209 37.25 -3.34 -8.95
N LYS A 210 36.58 -4.48 -8.76
CA LYS A 210 36.43 -5.51 -9.81
C LYS A 210 35.67 -4.99 -11.02
N CYS A 211 34.59 -4.24 -10.82
CA CYS A 211 33.82 -3.62 -11.90
C CYS A 211 34.67 -2.59 -12.67
N GLN A 212 35.46 -1.78 -11.98
CA GLN A 212 36.35 -0.79 -12.58
C GLN A 212 37.50 -1.44 -13.37
N ALA A 213 38.04 -2.55 -12.87
CA ALA A 213 39.13 -3.28 -13.53
C ALA A 213 38.67 -4.07 -14.77
N ALA A 214 37.42 -4.54 -14.80
CA ALA A 214 36.82 -5.22 -15.94
C ALA A 214 35.37 -4.74 -16.19
N PRO A 215 35.18 -3.54 -16.78
CA PRO A 215 33.85 -2.95 -16.97
C PRO A 215 32.93 -3.79 -17.85
N ASP A 216 33.47 -4.54 -18.81
CA ASP A 216 32.69 -5.38 -19.73
C ASP A 216 32.19 -6.67 -19.08
N ASP A 217 32.85 -7.12 -18.00
CA ASP A 217 32.48 -8.29 -17.18
C ASP A 217 31.36 -7.98 -16.15
N PHE A 218 30.80 -6.77 -16.15
CA PHE A 218 29.86 -6.31 -15.13
C PHE A 218 28.64 -7.24 -14.96
N ASP A 219 28.15 -7.86 -16.03
CA ASP A 219 27.02 -8.79 -15.96
C ASP A 219 27.40 -10.11 -15.25
N ARG A 220 28.62 -10.60 -15.46
CA ARG A 220 29.20 -11.74 -14.74
C ARG A 220 29.41 -11.42 -13.27
N ILE A 221 30.01 -10.26 -12.96
CA ILE A 221 30.20 -9.78 -11.59
C ILE A 221 28.84 -9.60 -10.90
N ALA A 222 27.81 -9.12 -11.61
CA ALA A 222 26.46 -9.02 -11.07
C ALA A 222 25.84 -10.39 -10.74
N ARG A 223 25.99 -11.42 -11.59
CA ARG A 223 25.53 -12.80 -11.29
C ARG A 223 26.21 -13.39 -10.05
N GLU A 224 27.50 -13.11 -9.89
CA GLU A 224 28.37 -13.64 -8.85
C GLU A 224 28.17 -12.95 -7.49
N PHE A 225 28.08 -11.61 -7.45
CA PHE A 225 28.13 -10.83 -6.22
C PHE A 225 26.86 -10.03 -5.86
N SER A 226 25.90 -9.85 -6.77
CA SER A 226 24.68 -9.09 -6.43
C SER A 226 23.83 -9.86 -5.42
N ALA A 227 23.29 -9.17 -4.42
CA ALA A 227 22.32 -9.71 -3.46
C ALA A 227 20.85 -9.60 -3.94
N ASP A 228 20.58 -8.90 -5.05
CA ASP A 228 19.22 -8.74 -5.57
C ASP A 228 18.76 -10.00 -6.32
N PRO A 229 17.79 -10.77 -5.79
CA PRO A 229 17.38 -12.04 -6.41
C PRO A 229 16.74 -11.86 -7.80
N ASN A 230 16.19 -10.68 -8.10
CA ASN A 230 15.46 -10.43 -9.34
C ASN A 230 16.40 -10.14 -10.52
N THR A 231 17.41 -9.30 -10.29
CA THR A 231 18.32 -8.84 -11.36
C THR A 231 19.62 -9.62 -11.45
N ARG A 232 20.10 -10.22 -10.34
CA ARG A 232 21.29 -11.07 -10.31
C ARG A 232 21.33 -12.12 -11.42
N PRO A 233 20.33 -13.03 -11.61
CA PRO A 233 20.38 -14.02 -12.68
C PRO A 233 20.40 -13.40 -14.08
N LEU A 234 19.81 -12.21 -14.24
CA LEU A 234 19.78 -11.44 -15.50
C LEU A 234 21.08 -10.64 -15.75
N GLY A 235 22.11 -10.80 -14.91
CA GLY A 235 23.36 -10.04 -15.01
C GLY A 235 23.16 -8.57 -14.64
N GLY A 236 22.34 -8.29 -13.63
CA GLY A 236 22.09 -6.96 -13.08
C GLY A 236 21.13 -6.08 -13.87
N VAL A 237 20.52 -6.56 -14.97
CA VAL A 237 19.59 -5.74 -15.77
C VAL A 237 18.40 -5.28 -14.93
N VAL A 238 18.21 -3.97 -14.82
CA VAL A 238 17.06 -3.32 -14.17
C VAL A 238 16.13 -2.68 -15.20
N PRO A 239 14.83 -2.46 -14.88
CA PRO A 239 14.00 -1.51 -15.61
C PRO A 239 14.69 -0.13 -15.70
N PRO A 240 14.57 0.61 -16.83
CA PRO A 240 15.25 1.88 -17.01
C PRO A 240 14.95 2.89 -15.89
N ILE A 241 16.01 3.45 -15.29
CA ILE A 241 15.93 4.34 -14.13
C ILE A 241 15.38 5.69 -14.59
N ARG A 242 14.17 6.03 -14.12
CA ARG A 242 13.52 7.33 -14.29
C ARG A 242 13.92 8.30 -13.17
N LYS A 243 13.73 9.60 -13.38
CA LYS A 243 13.75 10.58 -12.27
C LYS A 243 12.49 10.45 -11.42
N HIS A 244 12.57 10.91 -10.17
CA HIS A 244 11.43 11.08 -9.24
C HIS A 244 10.60 9.81 -9.03
N GLY A 245 11.24 8.64 -9.10
CA GLY A 245 10.57 7.34 -9.22
C GLY A 245 11.05 6.25 -8.26
N GLY A 246 12.11 6.50 -7.49
CA GLY A 246 12.73 5.58 -6.55
C GLY A 246 13.72 6.29 -5.61
N ASN A 247 14.90 5.70 -5.40
CA ASN A 247 15.90 6.27 -4.49
C ASN A 247 16.66 7.44 -5.16
N LYS A 248 16.51 8.65 -4.59
CA LYS A 248 17.11 9.90 -5.09
C LYS A 248 18.64 9.84 -5.29
N GLN A 249 19.38 9.07 -4.48
CA GLN A 249 20.84 8.93 -4.62
C GLN A 249 21.20 8.03 -5.80
N VAL A 250 20.43 6.96 -6.02
CA VAL A 250 20.58 6.07 -7.19
C VAL A 250 20.24 6.81 -8.48
N GLU A 251 19.14 7.57 -8.51
CA GLU A 251 18.77 8.42 -9.63
C GLU A 251 19.84 9.47 -9.93
N ALA A 252 20.25 10.25 -8.92
CA ALA A 252 21.24 11.31 -9.08
C ALA A 252 22.63 10.79 -9.49
N ALA A 253 22.96 9.53 -9.18
CA ALA A 253 24.14 8.88 -9.71
C ALA A 253 23.93 8.41 -11.16
N ALA A 254 22.84 7.69 -11.45
CA ALA A 254 22.52 7.17 -12.78
C ALA A 254 22.53 8.26 -13.86
N PHE A 255 21.85 9.39 -13.61
CA PHE A 255 21.76 10.51 -14.57
C PHE A 255 23.04 11.33 -14.72
N LYS A 256 24.09 11.08 -13.92
CA LYS A 256 25.42 11.68 -14.09
C LYS A 256 26.37 10.82 -14.95
N LEU A 257 26.05 9.55 -15.17
CA LEU A 257 26.89 8.62 -15.93
C LEU A 257 26.73 8.80 -17.43
N LYS A 258 27.84 8.76 -18.15
CA LYS A 258 27.85 8.53 -19.60
C LYS A 258 27.72 7.04 -19.90
N THR A 259 27.30 6.70 -21.13
CA THR A 259 27.26 5.32 -21.61
C THR A 259 28.61 4.62 -21.39
N GLY A 260 28.59 3.45 -20.75
CA GLY A 260 29.77 2.66 -20.38
C GLY A 260 30.33 2.95 -18.99
N GLU A 261 30.03 4.10 -18.38
CA GLU A 261 30.57 4.47 -17.06
C GLU A 261 29.91 3.68 -15.92
N ILE A 262 30.68 3.48 -14.85
CA ILE A 262 30.27 2.83 -13.62
C ILE A 262 30.17 3.88 -12.50
N SER A 263 29.12 3.82 -11.68
CA SER A 263 28.95 4.74 -10.55
C SER A 263 30.00 4.49 -9.46
N PRO A 264 30.29 5.48 -8.61
CA PRO A 264 30.79 5.23 -7.26
C PRO A 264 29.84 4.27 -6.51
N VAL A 265 30.31 3.73 -5.38
CA VAL A 265 29.43 2.97 -4.47
C VAL A 265 28.39 3.90 -3.85
N ILE A 266 27.10 3.62 -4.08
CA ILE A 266 25.97 4.40 -3.58
C ILE A 266 25.38 3.67 -2.37
N GLN A 267 25.46 4.25 -1.17
CA GLN A 267 24.73 3.69 -0.03
C GLN A 267 23.24 4.00 -0.16
N ILE A 268 22.37 2.98 -0.02
CA ILE A 268 20.91 3.13 -0.14
C ILE A 268 20.15 2.84 1.16
N ALA A 269 20.79 2.15 2.11
CA ALA A 269 20.30 1.94 3.48
C ALA A 269 21.49 1.62 4.40
N GLU A 270 21.24 1.37 5.68
CA GLU A 270 22.24 0.72 6.54
C GLU A 270 22.63 -0.64 5.94
N ASN A 271 23.94 -0.90 5.84
CA ASN A 271 24.52 -2.12 5.31
C ASN A 271 24.06 -2.55 3.90
N ARG A 272 23.54 -1.62 3.07
CA ARG A 272 23.11 -1.88 1.68
C ARG A 272 23.61 -0.81 0.72
N TYR A 273 24.28 -1.25 -0.33
CA TYR A 273 24.96 -0.43 -1.32
C TYR A 273 24.59 -0.84 -2.74
N VAL A 274 24.69 0.09 -3.68
CA VAL A 274 24.41 -0.10 -5.11
C VAL A 274 25.60 0.37 -5.92
N ILE A 275 25.96 -0.41 -6.93
CA ILE A 275 26.87 -0.03 -8.01
C ILE A 275 26.08 -0.11 -9.31
N LEU A 276 26.16 0.93 -10.15
CA LEU A 276 25.50 0.97 -11.46
C LEU A 276 26.53 0.93 -12.58
N LYS A 277 26.20 0.29 -13.72
CA LYS A 277 26.83 0.55 -15.03
C LYS A 277 25.78 1.15 -15.96
N CYS A 278 26.09 2.29 -16.59
CA CYS A 278 25.22 2.92 -17.58
C CYS A 278 25.37 2.23 -18.93
N GLU A 279 24.26 1.76 -19.51
CA GLU A 279 24.16 1.21 -20.87
C GLU A 279 23.57 2.25 -21.86
N GLY A 280 23.44 3.51 -21.43
CA GLY A 280 22.91 4.63 -22.21
C GLY A 280 21.53 5.07 -21.75
N PHE A 281 20.78 5.72 -22.64
CA PHE A 281 19.49 6.34 -22.32
C PHE A 281 18.36 5.80 -23.19
N THR A 282 17.11 5.99 -22.76
CA THR A 282 15.90 5.84 -23.59
C THR A 282 15.56 7.15 -24.28
N ASP A 283 15.16 7.06 -25.55
CA ASP A 283 14.63 8.21 -26.28
C ASP A 283 13.19 8.53 -25.79
N PRO A 284 12.90 9.77 -25.36
CA PRO A 284 11.55 10.18 -24.97
C PRO A 284 10.58 10.12 -26.16
N VAL A 285 9.48 9.38 -26.02
CA VAL A 285 8.42 9.33 -27.05
C VAL A 285 7.55 10.59 -27.03
N VAL A 286 7.44 11.24 -25.86
CA VAL A 286 6.71 12.49 -25.65
C VAL A 286 7.69 13.55 -25.18
N THR A 287 7.78 14.66 -25.92
CA THR A 287 8.71 15.77 -25.63
C THR A 287 8.01 17.07 -25.25
N ASP A 288 6.73 17.24 -25.57
CA ASP A 288 5.91 18.39 -25.15
C ASP A 288 4.88 17.97 -24.10
N ILE A 289 5.04 18.51 -22.88
CA ILE A 289 4.11 18.31 -21.76
C ILE A 289 2.66 18.69 -22.11
N LYS A 290 2.43 19.63 -23.03
CA LYS A 290 1.07 20.03 -23.45
C LYS A 290 0.28 18.89 -24.08
N SER A 291 0.96 17.96 -24.76
CA SER A 291 0.33 16.81 -25.40
C SER A 291 -0.29 15.81 -24.42
N VAL A 292 0.21 15.78 -23.17
CA VAL A 292 -0.22 14.88 -22.09
C VAL A 292 -0.77 15.62 -20.87
N TRP A 293 -0.93 16.95 -20.96
CA TRP A 293 -1.24 17.81 -19.81
C TRP A 293 -2.47 17.36 -19.03
N THR A 294 -3.59 17.10 -19.71
CA THR A 294 -4.85 16.71 -19.06
C THR A 294 -4.76 15.34 -18.38
N GLU A 295 -4.08 14.37 -19.01
CA GLU A 295 -3.90 13.03 -18.45
C GLU A 295 -3.00 13.09 -17.21
N LEU A 296 -1.83 13.73 -17.34
CA LEU A 296 -0.88 13.91 -16.25
C LEU A 296 -1.47 14.74 -15.09
N TYR A 297 -2.22 15.80 -15.37
CA TYR A 297 -2.89 16.59 -14.33
C TYR A 297 -3.90 15.75 -13.54
N ASN A 298 -4.74 14.97 -14.23
CA ASN A 298 -5.73 14.11 -13.58
C ASN A 298 -5.06 12.99 -12.76
N GLN A 299 -3.98 12.42 -13.27
CA GLN A 299 -3.16 11.44 -12.57
C GLN A 299 -2.54 12.02 -11.29
N LEU A 300 -1.86 13.18 -11.39
CA LEU A 300 -1.23 13.84 -10.24
C LEU A 300 -2.27 14.33 -9.21
N LEU A 301 -3.44 14.78 -9.66
CA LEU A 301 -4.54 15.15 -8.78
C LEU A 301 -5.05 13.95 -7.97
N GLU A 302 -5.21 12.79 -8.60
CA GLU A 302 -5.63 11.56 -7.93
C GLU A 302 -4.52 11.00 -7.02
N GLU A 303 -3.24 11.00 -7.44
CA GLU A 303 -2.08 10.65 -6.59
C GLU A 303 -2.05 11.51 -5.31
N LYS A 304 -2.12 12.83 -5.44
CA LYS A 304 -2.16 13.76 -4.29
C LYS A 304 -3.43 13.61 -3.44
N THR A 305 -4.55 13.25 -4.05
CA THR A 305 -5.78 12.95 -3.31
C THR A 305 -5.59 11.74 -2.42
N GLN A 306 -4.97 10.68 -2.92
CA GLN A 306 -4.71 9.45 -2.17
C GLN A 306 -3.68 9.68 -1.03
N GLU A 307 -2.63 10.47 -1.28
CA GLU A 307 -1.67 10.89 -0.25
C GLU A 307 -2.34 11.72 0.87
N SER A 308 -3.18 12.68 0.50
CA SER A 308 -3.94 13.49 1.46
C SER A 308 -4.94 12.66 2.26
N VAL A 309 -5.65 11.73 1.61
CA VAL A 309 -6.56 10.76 2.26
C VAL A 309 -5.83 9.89 3.29
N ALA A 310 -4.67 9.35 2.93
CA ALA A 310 -3.85 8.55 3.85
C ALA A 310 -3.35 9.39 5.04
N THR A 311 -2.86 10.60 4.77
CA THR A 311 -2.39 11.54 5.80
C THR A 311 -3.51 11.92 6.78
N VAL A 312 -4.72 12.18 6.28
CA VAL A 312 -5.89 12.44 7.14
C VAL A 312 -6.21 11.22 7.99
N PHE A 313 -6.28 10.02 7.41
CA PHE A 313 -6.66 8.81 8.15
C PHE A 313 -5.67 8.46 9.26
N GLU A 314 -4.36 8.54 9.01
CA GLU A 314 -3.35 8.37 10.06
C GLU A 314 -3.45 9.47 11.12
N SER A 315 -3.70 10.72 10.74
CA SER A 315 -3.92 11.81 11.71
C SER A 315 -5.16 11.59 12.59
N LEU A 316 -6.24 10.97 12.07
CA LEU A 316 -7.39 10.58 12.89
C LEU A 316 -7.03 9.47 13.87
N LYS A 317 -6.24 8.46 13.45
CA LYS A 317 -5.78 7.37 14.32
C LYS A 317 -4.85 7.85 15.43
N ASP A 318 -3.95 8.79 15.13
CA ASP A 318 -3.02 9.37 16.10
C ASP A 318 -3.71 10.25 17.15
N GLN A 319 -4.77 10.97 16.75
CA GLN A 319 -5.55 11.83 17.66
C GLN A 319 -6.54 11.02 18.52
N ALA A 320 -7.04 9.90 18.00
CA ALA A 320 -8.09 9.13 18.65
C ALA A 320 -7.55 8.17 19.73
N LYS A 321 -8.12 8.27 20.94
CA LYS A 321 -7.88 7.29 22.01
C LYS A 321 -8.79 6.07 21.83
N VAL A 322 -8.28 5.00 21.21
CA VAL A 322 -9.01 3.74 21.05
C VAL A 322 -8.63 2.76 22.16
N THR A 323 -9.62 2.14 22.81
CA THR A 323 -9.41 1.02 23.74
C THR A 323 -10.10 -0.23 23.19
N ASN A 324 -9.31 -1.16 22.65
CA ASN A 324 -9.79 -2.41 22.12
C ASN A 324 -9.75 -3.48 23.23
N TYR A 325 -10.91 -3.77 23.82
CA TYR A 325 -11.04 -4.75 24.90
C TYR A 325 -10.84 -6.21 24.46
N LEU A 326 -11.10 -6.53 23.18
CA LEU A 326 -10.89 -7.87 22.62
C LEU A 326 -9.39 -8.19 22.50
N THR A 327 -8.59 -7.26 21.98
CA THR A 327 -7.13 -7.43 21.86
C THR A 327 -6.35 -6.95 23.09
N ARG A 328 -7.02 -6.32 24.06
CA ARG A 328 -6.46 -5.65 25.25
C ARG A 328 -5.40 -4.60 24.92
N LYS A 329 -5.57 -3.88 23.81
CA LYS A 329 -4.67 -2.81 23.34
C LYS A 329 -5.34 -1.43 23.48
N THR A 330 -4.54 -0.43 23.81
CA THR A 330 -4.95 0.99 23.75
C THR A 330 -3.98 1.74 22.85
N THR A 331 -4.51 2.58 21.95
CA THR A 331 -3.75 3.47 21.06
C THR A 331 -4.21 4.91 21.25
N GLY A 332 -3.48 5.85 20.64
CA GLY A 332 -3.75 7.29 20.71
C GLY A 332 -2.90 8.03 21.75
N PRO A 333 -3.20 9.32 22.00
CA PRO A 333 -2.37 10.18 22.86
C PRO A 333 -2.37 9.67 24.30
N GLN A 334 -1.18 9.41 24.86
CA GLN A 334 -1.09 9.14 26.30
C GLN A 334 -1.49 10.40 27.06
N ALA A 335 -2.42 10.25 28.01
CA ALA A 335 -2.80 11.32 28.91
C ALA A 335 -1.56 11.77 29.69
N VAL A 336 -1.13 13.02 29.48
CA VAL A 336 -0.08 13.66 30.26
C VAL A 336 -0.51 13.61 31.73
N ARG A 337 0.16 12.77 32.52
CA ARG A 337 -0.11 12.69 33.96
C ARG A 337 0.24 14.07 34.54
N PRO A 338 -0.68 14.77 35.21
CA PRO A 338 -0.33 16.00 35.89
C PRO A 338 0.79 15.68 36.89
N ALA A 339 1.87 16.46 36.86
CA ALA A 339 3.01 16.27 37.74
C ALA A 339 2.52 16.24 39.19
N SER A 340 2.70 15.10 39.86
CA SER A 340 2.25 14.91 41.23
C SER A 340 3.05 15.84 42.12
N ALA A 341 2.36 16.82 42.73
CA ALA A 341 2.99 17.77 43.64
C ALA A 341 3.65 17.00 44.80
N THR A 342 4.97 16.97 44.81
CA THR A 342 5.75 16.38 45.90
C THR A 342 5.67 17.28 47.12
N ASN A 343 4.72 16.98 48.02
CA ASN A 343 4.78 17.41 49.41
C ASN A 343 6.03 16.77 50.06
N GLY A 344 7.13 17.52 50.09
CA GLY A 344 8.32 17.13 50.85
C GLY A 344 8.10 17.39 52.34
N PRO A 345 8.39 16.44 53.25
CA PRO A 345 8.34 16.69 54.68
C PRO A 345 9.53 17.55 55.11
N GLY A 346 9.27 18.83 55.38
CA GLY A 346 10.26 19.76 55.92
C GLY A 346 10.63 19.42 57.35
N ASN A 347 11.67 18.59 57.53
CA ASN A 347 12.23 18.27 58.85
C ASN A 347 13.14 19.41 59.31
N VAL A 348 12.73 20.15 60.35
CA VAL A 348 13.54 21.20 60.99
C VAL A 348 13.80 20.86 62.45
N SER A 349 15.05 20.52 62.77
CA SER A 349 15.53 20.39 64.15
C SER A 349 15.87 21.76 64.75
N PRO A 350 15.77 21.94 66.08
CA PRO A 350 15.93 23.25 66.71
C PRO A 350 17.40 23.67 66.84
N ALA A 351 17.68 24.95 66.58
CA ALA A 351 18.95 25.59 66.93
C ALA A 351 18.85 26.26 68.31
N VAL A 352 19.86 26.02 69.16
CA VAL A 352 19.95 26.53 70.53
C VAL A 352 20.46 27.97 70.55
N SER A 353 19.95 28.76 71.50
CA SER A 353 20.33 30.16 71.74
C SER A 353 21.80 30.35 72.16
N THR A 354 22.38 31.54 71.93
CA THR A 354 23.15 32.33 72.92
C THR A 354 23.27 33.79 72.45
N GLN A 355 23.44 34.69 73.42
CA GLN A 355 23.69 36.15 73.38
C GLN A 355 24.93 36.53 72.50
N GLN A 356 25.20 37.79 72.14
CA GLN A 356 24.88 39.10 72.76
C GLN A 356 24.41 40.15 71.74
#